data_AF-A0A965ZFU8-F1
#
_entry.id   AF-A0A965ZFU8-F1
#
_cell.length_a   1.000
_cell.length_b   1.000
_cell.length_c   1.000
_cell.angle_alpha   90.00
_cell.angle_beta   90.00
_cell.angle_gamma   90.00
#
_symmetry.space_group_name_H-M   'P 1'
#
loop_
_entity.id
_entity.type
_entity.pdbx_description
1 polymer ?
#
loop_
_entity_poly.entity_id
_entity_poly.type
_entity_poly.pdbx_seq_one_letter_code
_entity_poly.pdbx_strand_id
1 'polypeptide(L)'
;MAMIYKTILLLSIWMIDLEGNNEKACKVFNDNLTIIKQRIKHDKNVNAAKVNGAIMFFEELTSINSQSTGNYYGRFYPTTSDYNNWMKWYKKNRQNLIWDDKLDRVRLKPKFTTCSKSSARDPEETIIRN
;
A
#
# COMPACT_ATOMS: atom_id res chain seq x y z
N MET A 1 -22.80 -40.70 -6.81
CA MET A 1 -22.39 -39.32 -7.17
C MET A 1 -22.62 -38.38 -6.00
N ALA A 2 -21.73 -38.36 -5.00
CA ALA A 2 -21.88 -37.52 -3.80
C ALA A 2 -20.59 -36.77 -3.41
N MET A 3 -19.48 -37.03 -4.12
CA MET A 3 -18.15 -36.58 -3.70
C MET A 3 -17.62 -35.35 -4.43
N ILE A 4 -18.28 -34.86 -5.49
CA ILE A 4 -17.79 -33.71 -6.27
C ILE A 4 -18.19 -32.36 -5.62
N TYR A 5 -19.30 -32.33 -4.88
CA TYR A 5 -19.85 -31.08 -4.34
C TYR A 5 -19.07 -30.52 -3.13
N LYS A 6 -18.38 -31.39 -2.38
CA LYS A 6 -17.62 -30.99 -1.19
C LYS A 6 -16.34 -30.21 -1.51
N THR A 7 -15.72 -30.49 -2.66
CA THR A 7 -14.47 -29.85 -3.08
C THR A 7 -14.69 -28.46 -3.67
N ILE A 8 -15.83 -28.23 -4.32
CA ILE A 8 -16.20 -26.92 -4.90
C ILE A 8 -16.46 -25.87 -3.80
N LEU A 9 -16.95 -26.31 -2.64
CA LEU A 9 -17.33 -25.42 -1.53
C LEU A 9 -16.15 -24.87 -0.70
N LEU A 10 -14.96 -25.46 -0.83
CA LEU A 10 -13.76 -25.01 -0.10
C LEU A 10 -12.97 -23.91 -0.83
N LEU A 11 -13.12 -23.79 -2.16
CA LEU A 11 -12.46 -22.76 -2.96
C LEU A 11 -13.13 -21.39 -2.86
N SER A 12 -14.43 -21.33 -2.53
CA SER A 12 -15.15 -20.06 -2.36
C SER A 12 -14.80 -19.32 -1.07
N ILE A 13 -14.33 -20.03 -0.04
CA ILE A 13 -14.01 -19.44 1.27
C ILE A 13 -12.74 -18.58 1.19
N TRP A 14 -11.76 -18.97 0.35
CA TRP A 14 -10.50 -18.22 0.20
C TRP A 14 -10.61 -16.94 -0.65
N MET A 15 -11.67 -16.78 -1.45
CA MET A 15 -11.86 -15.57 -2.25
C MET A 15 -12.50 -14.41 -1.47
N ILE A 16 -13.24 -14.70 -0.39
CA ILE A 16 -13.96 -13.68 0.39
C ILE A 16 -12.99 -12.83 1.23
N ASP A 17 -11.96 -13.45 1.82
CA ASP A 17 -11.02 -12.75 2.70
C ASP A 17 -10.16 -11.70 1.97
N LEU A 18 -9.88 -11.90 0.68
CA LEU A 18 -9.07 -10.97 -0.11
C LEU A 18 -9.84 -9.69 -0.47
N GLU A 19 -11.16 -9.78 -0.65
CA GLU A 19 -12.00 -8.63 -1.00
C GLU A 19 -12.23 -7.71 0.21
N GLY A 20 -12.56 -8.25 1.39
CA GLY A 20 -12.80 -7.47 2.60
C GLY A 20 -11.56 -6.71 3.09
N ASN A 21 -10.38 -7.33 2.95
CA ASN A 21 -9.11 -6.73 3.33
C ASN A 21 -8.75 -5.52 2.44
N ASN A 22 -9.05 -5.60 1.14
CA ASN A 22 -8.85 -4.49 0.21
C ASN A 22 -9.84 -3.33 0.46
N GLU A 23 -11.09 -3.64 0.82
CA GLU A 23 -12.10 -2.63 1.16
C GLU A 23 -11.66 -1.78 2.36
N LYS A 24 -11.20 -2.42 3.44
CA LYS A 24 -10.68 -1.73 4.63
C LYS A 24 -9.50 -0.82 4.27
N ALA A 25 -8.57 -1.31 3.45
CA ALA A 25 -7.42 -0.52 3.00
C ALA A 25 -7.84 0.71 2.18
N CYS A 26 -8.79 0.53 1.25
CA CYS A 26 -9.35 1.60 0.44
C CYS A 26 -10.06 2.64 1.31
N LYS A 27 -10.82 2.20 2.32
CA LYS A 27 -11.49 3.09 3.28
C LYS A 27 -10.49 3.95 4.04
N VAL A 28 -9.45 3.33 4.64
CA VAL A 28 -8.41 4.07 5.37
C VAL A 28 -7.68 5.07 4.48
N PHE A 29 -7.39 4.70 3.23
CA PHE A 29 -6.78 5.62 2.26
C PHE A 29 -7.69 6.83 1.99
N ASN A 30 -8.99 6.60 1.75
CA ASN A 30 -9.97 7.66 1.48
C ASN A 30 -10.24 8.55 2.69
N ASP A 31 -10.26 7.99 3.90
CA ASP A 31 -10.41 8.74 5.15
C ASP A 31 -9.24 9.74 5.31
N ASN A 32 -8.01 9.29 5.04
CA ASN A 32 -6.83 10.17 5.03
C ASN A 32 -6.89 11.23 3.91
N LEU A 33 -7.36 10.89 2.70
CA LEU A 33 -7.55 11.86 1.62
C LEU A 33 -8.57 12.94 2.01
N THR A 34 -9.60 12.54 2.76
CA THR A 34 -10.64 13.46 3.25
C THR A 34 -10.07 14.46 4.24
N ILE A 35 -9.22 14.02 5.17
CA ILE A 35 -8.48 14.91 6.10
C ILE A 35 -7.69 15.97 5.33
N ILE A 36 -6.93 15.55 4.31
CA ILE A 36 -6.15 16.46 3.47
C ILE A 36 -7.06 17.47 2.74
N LYS A 37 -8.15 16.99 2.13
CA LYS A 37 -9.10 17.82 1.40
C LYS A 37 -9.79 18.85 2.31
N GLN A 38 -10.21 18.44 3.51
CA GLN A 38 -10.80 19.33 4.50
C GLN A 38 -9.81 20.40 4.96
N ARG A 39 -8.55 20.02 5.19
CA ARG A 39 -7.49 20.97 5.56
C ARG A 39 -7.22 22.01 4.47
N ILE A 40 -7.14 21.59 3.20
CA ILE A 40 -6.97 22.50 2.05
C ILE A 40 -8.13 23.51 1.97
N LYS A 41 -9.35 23.08 2.33
CA LYS A 41 -10.53 23.95 2.42
C LYS A 41 -10.59 24.81 3.69
N HIS A 42 -9.52 24.82 4.49
CA HIS A 42 -9.43 25.55 5.76
C HIS A 42 -10.52 25.16 6.78
N ASP A 43 -10.96 23.90 6.78
CA ASP A 43 -11.87 23.39 7.81
C ASP A 43 -11.18 23.42 9.19
N LYS A 44 -11.77 24.18 10.13
CA LYS A 44 -11.23 24.37 11.49
C LYS A 44 -11.39 23.12 12.37
N ASN A 45 -12.21 22.15 11.96
CA ASN A 45 -12.46 20.93 12.73
C ASN A 45 -11.36 19.87 12.56
N VAL A 46 -10.46 20.06 11.59
CA VAL A 46 -9.32 19.15 11.36
C VAL A 46 -8.10 19.68 12.11
N ASN A 47 -7.76 19.01 13.20
CA ASN A 47 -6.59 19.39 13.99
C ASN A 47 -5.26 19.06 13.25
N ALA A 48 -4.20 19.78 13.63
CA ALA A 48 -2.89 19.68 13.01
C ALA A 48 -2.28 18.26 13.10
N ALA A 49 -2.54 17.54 14.20
CA ALA A 49 -2.03 16.19 14.41
C ALA A 49 -2.60 15.19 13.37
N LYS A 50 -3.91 15.26 13.09
CA LYS A 50 -4.56 14.43 12.07
C LYS A 50 -4.00 14.73 10.67
N VAL A 51 -3.76 16.02 10.38
CA VAL A 51 -3.15 16.43 9.11
C VAL A 51 -1.75 15.85 8.96
N ASN A 52 -0.90 16.02 9.98
CA ASN A 52 0.47 15.50 9.94
C ASN A 52 0.48 13.97 9.80
N GLY A 53 -0.38 13.26 10.54
CA GLY A 53 -0.54 11.81 10.42
C GLY A 53 -0.97 11.37 9.02
N ALA A 54 -1.93 12.08 8.40
CA ALA A 54 -2.35 11.80 7.03
C ALA A 54 -1.24 12.04 6.01
N ILE A 55 -0.43 13.09 6.19
CA ILE A 55 0.74 13.36 5.33
C ILE A 55 1.76 12.23 5.45
N MET A 56 2.17 11.89 6.68
CA MET A 56 3.12 10.80 6.93
C MET A 56 2.63 9.48 6.34
N PHE A 57 1.36 9.15 6.53
CA PHE A 57 0.72 7.98 5.92
C PHE A 57 0.93 7.94 4.40
N PHE A 58 0.67 9.04 3.70
CA PHE A 58 0.83 9.08 2.25
C PHE A 58 2.29 9.05 1.82
N GLU A 59 3.18 9.77 2.50
CA GLU A 59 4.61 9.78 2.18
C GLU A 59 5.21 8.38 2.33
N GLU A 60 4.89 7.67 3.42
CA GLU A 60 5.35 6.31 3.66
C GLU A 60 4.79 5.31 2.64
N LEU A 61 3.48 5.36 2.38
CA LEU A 61 2.81 4.40 1.51
C LEU A 61 3.16 4.60 0.02
N THR A 62 3.28 5.85 -0.42
CA THR A 62 3.41 6.19 -1.84
C THR A 62 4.82 6.59 -2.25
N SER A 63 5.67 6.91 -1.27
CA SER A 63 6.99 7.54 -1.47
C SER A 63 6.92 8.88 -2.22
N ILE A 64 5.73 9.52 -2.24
CA ILE A 64 5.52 10.88 -2.78
C ILE A 64 5.56 11.84 -1.61
N ASN A 65 6.63 12.63 -1.52
CA ASN A 65 6.79 13.67 -0.52
C ASN A 65 5.79 14.81 -0.75
N SER A 66 5.15 15.28 0.33
CA SER A 66 4.33 16.47 0.32
C SER A 66 5.19 17.71 0.05
N GLN A 67 4.68 18.58 -0.81
CA GLN A 67 5.24 19.91 -1.11
C GLN A 67 4.99 20.91 0.02
N SER A 68 4.25 20.53 1.06
CA SER A 68 4.00 21.40 2.20
C SER A 68 5.31 21.81 2.87
N THR A 69 5.44 23.11 3.13
CA THR A 69 6.51 23.64 3.96
C THR A 69 6.20 23.26 5.42
N GLY A 70 7.02 22.38 5.97
CA GLY A 70 6.99 22.02 7.39
C GLY A 70 7.95 22.86 8.21
N ASN A 71 7.72 22.95 9.51
CA ASN A 71 8.70 23.41 10.49
C ASN A 71 9.13 22.24 11.38
N TYR A 72 9.91 22.51 12.44
CA TYR A 72 10.36 21.50 13.40
C TYR A 72 9.21 20.64 13.98
N TYR A 73 7.98 21.17 14.03
CA TYR A 73 6.83 20.48 14.60
C TYR A 73 6.07 19.60 13.61
N GLY A 74 6.36 19.69 12.31
CA GLY A 74 5.75 18.84 11.28
C GLY A 74 5.25 19.61 10.05
N ARG A 75 4.59 18.86 9.16
CA ARG A 75 3.98 19.35 7.92
C ARG A 75 2.48 19.53 8.14
N PHE A 76 1.97 20.76 8.05
CA PHE A 76 0.58 21.09 8.44
C PHE A 76 -0.25 21.76 7.35
N TYR A 77 0.37 22.02 6.20
CA TYR A 77 -0.22 22.81 5.12
C TYR A 77 -0.12 22.06 3.79
N PRO A 78 -0.79 20.90 3.67
CA PRO A 78 -0.81 20.17 2.41
C PRO A 78 -1.40 21.05 1.31
N THR A 79 -0.88 20.91 0.10
CA THR A 79 -1.32 21.69 -1.05
C THR A 79 -2.35 20.92 -1.88
N THR A 80 -3.07 21.62 -2.76
CA THR A 80 -3.90 20.97 -3.79
C THR A 80 -3.09 20.01 -4.68
N SER A 81 -1.81 20.33 -4.92
CA SER A 81 -0.88 19.46 -5.66
C SER A 81 -0.65 18.13 -4.93
N ASP A 82 -0.43 18.16 -3.62
CA ASP A 82 -0.27 16.95 -2.79
C ASP A 82 -1.48 16.04 -2.90
N TYR A 83 -2.68 16.59 -2.70
CA TYR A 83 -3.93 15.87 -2.84
C TYR A 83 -4.08 15.22 -4.22
N ASN A 84 -3.79 15.98 -5.29
CA ASN A 84 -3.91 15.48 -6.66
C ASN A 84 -2.91 14.37 -6.96
N ASN A 85 -1.68 14.47 -6.45
CA ASN A 85 -0.64 13.45 -6.64
C ASN A 85 -1.01 12.14 -5.95
N TRP A 86 -1.45 12.19 -4.68
CA TRP A 86 -1.88 11.01 -3.95
C TRP A 86 -3.17 10.40 -4.53
N MET A 87 -4.13 11.23 -4.98
CA MET A 87 -5.32 10.76 -5.68
C MET A 87 -4.97 10.08 -7.02
N LYS A 88 -4.03 10.63 -7.79
CA LYS A 88 -3.55 10.03 -9.04
C LYS A 88 -2.86 8.70 -8.78
N TRP A 89 -2.04 8.62 -7.74
CA TRP A 89 -1.40 7.38 -7.30
C TRP A 89 -2.45 6.33 -6.90
N TYR A 90 -3.46 6.73 -6.13
CA TYR A 90 -4.53 5.85 -5.67
C TYR A 90 -5.29 5.22 -6.82
N LYS A 91 -5.69 6.02 -7.82
CA LYS A 91 -6.39 5.51 -9.02
C LYS A 91 -5.60 4.41 -9.73
N LYS A 92 -4.26 4.48 -9.72
CA LYS A 92 -3.38 3.48 -10.35
C LYS A 92 -3.13 2.26 -9.49
N ASN A 93 -3.19 2.40 -8.16
CA ASN A 93 -2.71 1.37 -7.23
C ASN A 93 -3.80 0.77 -6.33
N ARG A 94 -5.05 1.26 -6.37
CA ARG A 94 -6.13 0.83 -5.47
C ARG A 94 -6.34 -0.70 -5.42
N GLN A 95 -6.18 -1.40 -6.55
CA GLN A 95 -6.35 -2.86 -6.62
C GLN A 95 -5.23 -3.65 -5.91
N ASN A 96 -4.11 -2.97 -5.66
CA ASN A 96 -2.94 -3.51 -4.99
C ASN A 96 -2.89 -3.14 -3.51
N LEU A 97 -3.87 -2.39 -3.00
CA LEU A 97 -3.92 -2.09 -1.57
C LEU A 97 -4.43 -3.30 -0.79
N ILE A 98 -3.79 -3.53 0.35
CA ILE A 98 -4.21 -4.49 1.35
C ILE A 98 -4.04 -3.86 2.73
N TRP A 99 -4.90 -4.26 3.63
CA TRP A 99 -4.80 -4.05 5.04
C TRP A 99 -3.95 -5.16 5.69
N ASP A 100 -2.87 -4.77 6.37
CA ASP A 100 -2.04 -5.70 7.13
C ASP A 100 -2.55 -5.74 8.58
N ASP A 101 -3.36 -6.75 8.92
CA ASP A 101 -3.93 -6.89 10.28
C ASP A 101 -2.88 -7.07 11.37
N LYS A 102 -1.67 -7.55 11.04
CA LYS A 102 -0.60 -7.72 12.03
C LYS A 102 0.08 -6.41 12.37
N LEU A 103 0.22 -5.53 11.37
CA LEU A 103 0.87 -4.23 11.50
C LEU A 103 -0.12 -3.07 11.64
N ASP A 104 -1.42 -3.36 11.62
CA ASP A 104 -2.52 -2.40 11.69
C ASP A 104 -2.39 -1.25 10.67
N ARG A 105 -1.98 -1.57 9.43
CA ARG A 105 -1.67 -0.54 8.42
C ARG A 105 -1.94 -0.95 6.98
N VAL A 106 -2.13 0.04 6.11
CA VAL A 106 -2.24 -0.16 4.67
C VAL A 106 -0.89 -0.47 4.05
N ARG A 107 -0.83 -1.44 3.14
CA ARG A 107 0.35 -1.82 2.36
C ARG A 107 -0.01 -2.13 0.92
N LEU A 108 1.01 -2.25 0.09
CA LEU A 108 0.90 -2.82 -1.24
C LEU A 108 1.02 -4.35 -1.19
N LYS A 109 0.24 -5.04 -2.04
CA LYS A 109 0.42 -6.46 -2.32
C LYS A 109 1.88 -6.70 -2.73
N PRO A 110 2.57 -7.69 -2.14
CA PRO A 110 3.91 -8.04 -2.56
C PRO A 110 3.88 -8.47 -4.02
N LYS A 111 4.74 -7.87 -4.85
CA LYS A 111 4.97 -8.39 -6.20
C LYS A 111 5.77 -9.68 -6.05
N PHE A 112 5.18 -10.82 -6.38
CA PHE A 112 5.93 -12.08 -6.45
C PHE A 112 7.00 -11.92 -7.52
N THR A 113 8.23 -11.67 -7.09
CA THR A 113 9.38 -11.68 -7.98
C THR A 113 9.81 -13.13 -8.04
N THR A 114 9.52 -13.82 -9.13
CA THR A 114 10.07 -15.17 -9.33
C THR A 114 11.58 -15.05 -9.21
N CYS A 115 12.18 -15.73 -8.23
CA CYS A 115 13.62 -15.92 -8.19
C CYS A 115 13.99 -16.65 -9.48
N SER A 116 14.46 -15.92 -10.49
CA SER A 116 15.21 -16.49 -11.58
C SER A 116 16.40 -17.19 -10.93
N LYS A 117 16.35 -18.52 -10.84
CA LYS A 117 17.50 -19.31 -10.44
C LYS A 117 18.67 -18.85 -11.31
N SER A 118 19.66 -18.22 -10.68
CA SER A 118 20.96 -18.04 -11.31
C SER A 118 21.44 -19.43 -11.71
N SER A 119 21.54 -19.69 -13.00
CA SER A 119 22.31 -20.80 -13.54
C SER A 119 23.72 -20.64 -12.98
N ALA A 120 24.03 -21.44 -11.96
CA ALA A 120 25.38 -21.63 -11.50
C ALA A 120 26.14 -22.22 -12.69
N ARG A 121 27.11 -21.48 -13.21
CA ARG A 121 28.15 -22.06 -14.06
C ARG A 121 28.90 -23.06 -13.19
N ASP A 122 28.89 -24.32 -13.63
CA ASP A 122 29.70 -25.39 -13.08
C ASP A 122 31.18 -24.97 -13.00
N PRO A 123 31.91 -25.34 -11.94
CA PRO A 123 33.36 -25.12 -11.89
C PRO A 123 34.06 -26.03 -12.90
N GLU A 124 34.87 -25.42 -13.78
CA GLU A 124 35.84 -26.13 -14.62
C GLU A 124 36.79 -26.94 -13.73
N GLU A 125 36.67 -28.26 -13.79
CA GLU A 125 37.69 -29.19 -13.32
C GLU A 125 38.69 -29.38 -14.47
N THR A 126 39.76 -28.57 -14.51
CA THR A 126 40.93 -28.86 -15.37
C THR A 126 42.04 -29.44 -14.52
N ILE A 127 42.19 -30.75 -14.67
CA ILE A 127 43.18 -31.62 -14.06
C ILE A 127 44.60 -31.23 -14.52
N ILE A 128 45.49 -31.01 -13.55
CA ILE A 128 46.94 -30.95 -13.75
C ILE A 128 47.45 -32.38 -13.97
N ARG A 129 48.19 -32.63 -15.06
CA ARG A 129 49.11 -33.77 -15.16
C ARG A 129 50.49 -33.27 -15.58
N ASN A 130 51.46 -33.49 -14.69
CA ASN A 130 52.88 -33.56 -15.00
C ASN A 130 53.21 -34.90 -15.63
#